data_AF-A0A968DMY4-F1
#
_entry.id   AF-A0A968DMY4-F1
#
_cell.length_a   1.000
_cell.length_b   1.000
_cell.length_c   1.000
_cell.angle_alpha   90.00
_cell.angle_beta   90.00
_cell.angle_gamma   90.00
#
_symmetry.space_group_name_H-M   'P 1'
#
loop_
_entity.id
_entity.type
_entity.pdbx_description
1 polymer ?
#
loop_
_entity_poly.entity_id
_entity_poly.type
_entity_poly.pdbx_seq_one_letter_code
_entity_poly.pdbx_strand_id
1 'polypeptide(L)'
;ADVHRGTVLAIQYAKRISSDVRVISIMTSPDGEERFMRRWNRFPEITSDVKLVMIEYDFRDILSPLVRYIEKINTEEFPHQLTTVVIPEFIPENRIANLLHNQTANRLRWLLKEHKDIVIIDVPFHIDSQL
;
A
#
# COMPACT_ATOMS: atom_id res chain seq x y z
N ALA A 1 -7.16 -0.49 4.65
CA ALA A 1 -6.16 0.58 4.83
C ALA A 1 -6.88 1.91 4.80
N ASP A 2 -6.33 2.97 5.39
CA ASP A 2 -6.98 4.29 5.46
C ASP A 2 -6.15 5.32 4.68
N VAL A 3 -6.75 6.37 4.12
CA VAL A 3 -6.03 7.35 3.30
C VAL A 3 -5.50 8.48 4.17
N HIS A 4 -4.18 8.65 4.24
CA HIS A 4 -3.49 9.68 5.03
C HIS A 4 -2.29 10.27 4.27
N ARG A 5 -1.58 11.23 4.89
CA ARG A 5 -0.43 11.92 4.27
C ARG A 5 0.67 10.97 3.78
N GLY A 6 1.01 9.95 4.57
CA GLY A 6 1.92 8.86 4.13
C GLY A 6 1.43 8.11 2.87
N THR A 7 0.14 7.80 2.75
CA THR A 7 -0.43 7.20 1.52
C THR A 7 -0.22 8.13 0.33
N VAL A 8 -0.52 9.41 0.50
CA VAL A 8 -0.36 10.45 -0.52
C VAL A 8 1.09 10.54 -0.98
N LEU A 9 2.04 10.57 -0.04
CA LEU A 9 3.47 10.62 -0.34
C LEU A 9 3.93 9.38 -1.13
N ALA A 10 3.46 8.19 -0.74
CA ALA A 10 3.76 6.95 -1.45
C ALA A 10 3.20 6.95 -2.90
N ILE A 11 1.98 7.46 -3.11
CA ILE A 11 1.39 7.60 -4.45
C ILE A 11 2.21 8.57 -5.30
N GLN A 12 2.56 9.74 -4.74
CA GLN A 12 3.39 10.71 -5.45
C GLN A 12 4.75 10.14 -5.83
N TYR A 13 5.37 9.35 -4.95
CA TYR A 13 6.62 8.66 -5.25
C TYR A 13 6.43 7.63 -6.38
N ALA A 14 5.40 6.78 -6.30
CA ALA A 14 5.10 5.78 -7.31
C ALA A 14 4.90 6.42 -8.71
N LYS A 15 4.18 7.54 -8.78
CA LYS A 15 3.95 8.32 -10.02
C LYS A 15 5.22 8.90 -10.63
N ARG A 16 6.30 9.07 -9.85
CA ARG A 16 7.60 9.53 -10.38
C ARG A 16 8.38 8.42 -11.08
N ILE A 17 8.11 7.16 -10.75
CA ILE A 17 8.88 6.01 -11.23
C ILE A 17 8.10 5.12 -12.21
N SER A 18 6.78 5.31 -12.34
CA SER A 18 5.93 4.53 -13.24
C SER A 18 4.73 5.34 -13.73
N SER A 19 4.28 5.04 -14.95
CA SER A 19 3.00 5.51 -15.49
C SER A 19 1.83 4.55 -15.23
N ASP A 20 2.09 3.27 -14.90
CA ASP A 20 1.05 2.34 -14.40
C ASP A 20 1.18 2.26 -12.86
N VAL A 21 0.35 3.03 -12.17
CA VAL A 21 0.29 3.05 -10.71
C VAL A 21 -1.04 2.49 -10.26
N ARG A 22 -0.99 1.45 -9.43
CA ARG A 22 -2.16 0.80 -8.84
C ARG A 22 -2.10 0.91 -7.33
N VAL A 23 -3.15 1.47 -6.73
CA VAL A 23 -3.30 1.55 -5.28
C VAL A 23 -4.26 0.47 -4.83
N ILE A 24 -3.77 -0.43 -3.99
CA ILE A 24 -4.54 -1.59 -3.54
C ILE A 24 -5.08 -1.32 -2.14
N SER A 25 -6.37 -1.57 -1.93
CA SER A 25 -6.99 -1.49 -0.62
C SER A 25 -7.90 -2.69 -0.38
N ILE A 26 -7.70 -3.37 0.76
CA ILE A 26 -8.54 -4.49 1.18
C ILE A 26 -9.77 -3.95 1.93
N MET A 27 -10.95 -4.36 1.48
CA MET A 27 -12.25 -4.01 2.08
C MET A 27 -12.80 -5.20 2.84
N THR A 28 -13.09 -5.01 4.13
CA THR A 28 -13.64 -6.04 5.02
C THR A 28 -15.07 -5.73 5.45
N SER A 29 -15.62 -4.59 5.04
CA SER A 29 -17.01 -4.21 5.26
C SER A 29 -17.44 -3.04 4.36
N PRO A 30 -18.73 -2.92 4.02
CA PRO A 30 -19.26 -1.78 3.27
C PRO A 30 -19.01 -0.43 3.94
N ASP A 31 -19.17 -0.34 5.27
CA ASP A 31 -18.91 0.90 6.01
C ASP A 31 -17.42 1.32 5.94
N GLY A 32 -16.51 0.34 5.89
CA GLY A 32 -15.09 0.57 5.75
C GLY A 32 -14.75 1.15 4.37
N GLU A 33 -15.36 0.60 3.33
CA GLU A 33 -15.23 1.07 1.96
C GLU A 33 -15.74 2.51 1.79
N GLU A 34 -16.93 2.81 2.30
CA GLU A 34 -17.50 4.16 2.21
C GLU A 34 -16.60 5.20 2.93
N ARG A 35 -16.05 4.85 4.10
CA ARG A 35 -15.07 5.71 4.80
C ARG A 35 -13.79 5.89 3.99
N PHE A 36 -13.26 4.82 3.39
CA PHE A 36 -12.08 4.88 2.54
C PHE A 36 -12.32 5.80 1.34
N MET A 37 -13.41 5.60 0.60
CA MET A 37 -13.75 6.39 -0.59
C MET A 37 -13.96 7.87 -0.26
N ARG A 38 -14.63 8.19 0.85
CA ARG A 38 -14.76 9.59 1.32
C ARG A 38 -13.41 10.26 1.53
N ARG A 39 -12.38 9.54 1.99
CA ARG A 39 -11.04 10.10 2.23
C ARG A 39 -10.19 10.10 0.97
N TRP A 40 -10.31 9.07 0.14
CA TRP A 40 -9.71 8.98 -1.18
C TRP A 40 -10.06 10.20 -2.04
N ASN A 41 -11.34 10.57 -2.04
CA ASN A 41 -11.87 11.70 -2.80
C ASN A 41 -11.48 13.08 -2.25
N ARG A 42 -10.79 13.17 -1.10
CA ARG A 42 -10.25 14.44 -0.59
C ARG A 42 -8.96 14.88 -1.29
N PHE A 43 -8.32 13.98 -2.03
CA PHE A 43 -7.03 14.24 -2.69
C PHE A 43 -7.09 14.00 -4.21
N PRO A 44 -8.07 14.58 -4.94
CA PRO A 44 -8.33 14.24 -6.34
C PRO A 44 -7.12 14.48 -7.25
N GLU A 45 -6.34 15.53 -7.03
CA GLU A 45 -5.13 15.83 -7.83
C GLU A 45 -4.07 14.73 -7.80
N ILE A 46 -4.11 13.86 -6.79
CA ILE A 46 -3.12 12.81 -6.55
C ILE A 46 -3.72 11.44 -6.89
N THR A 47 -5.04 11.29 -6.71
CA THR A 47 -5.74 10.01 -6.84
C THR A 47 -6.44 9.82 -8.18
N SER A 48 -6.67 10.88 -8.98
CA SER A 48 -7.45 10.79 -10.22
C SER A 48 -6.77 10.03 -11.36
N ASP A 49 -5.44 9.98 -11.36
CA ASP A 49 -4.61 9.41 -12.43
C ASP A 49 -3.95 8.08 -12.05
N VAL A 50 -4.38 7.49 -10.93
CA VAL A 50 -3.95 6.16 -10.50
C VAL A 50 -5.14 5.19 -10.48
N LYS A 51 -4.88 3.92 -10.71
CA LYS A 51 -5.92 2.88 -10.66
C LYS A 51 -6.14 2.47 -9.20
N LEU A 52 -7.32 2.70 -8.66
CA LEU A 52 -7.71 2.15 -7.37
C LEU A 52 -8.23 0.72 -7.55
N VAL A 53 -7.63 -0.22 -6.82
CA VAL A 53 -8.01 -1.64 -6.80
C VAL A 53 -8.53 -1.98 -5.42
N MET A 54 -9.84 -2.17 -5.32
CA MET A 54 -10.50 -2.60 -4.09
C MET A 54 -10.68 -4.11 -4.14
N ILE A 55 -10.19 -4.81 -3.10
CA ILE A 55 -10.33 -6.25 -2.97
C ILE A 55 -11.23 -6.51 -1.77
N GLU A 56 -12.45 -6.98 -2.04
CA GLU A 56 -13.36 -7.46 -1.00
C GLU A 56 -12.82 -8.76 -0.42
N TYR A 57 -12.68 -8.81 0.92
CA TYR A 57 -12.11 -9.97 1.59
C TYR A 57 -12.61 -10.09 3.03
N ASP A 58 -13.32 -11.18 3.31
CA ASP A 58 -13.99 -11.40 4.60
C ASP A 58 -13.13 -12.16 5.64
N PHE A 59 -11.90 -12.53 5.30
CA PHE A 59 -11.04 -13.30 6.21
C PHE A 59 -10.04 -12.41 6.97
N ARG A 60 -9.58 -12.91 8.11
CA ARG A 60 -8.57 -12.24 8.96
C ARG A 60 -7.20 -12.07 8.29
N ASP A 61 -6.90 -12.86 7.26
CA ASP A 61 -5.61 -12.80 6.56
C ASP A 61 -5.64 -11.86 5.36
N ILE A 62 -5.46 -10.57 5.62
CA ILE A 62 -5.41 -9.54 4.56
C ILE A 62 -4.15 -9.60 3.68
N LEU A 63 -3.12 -10.37 4.06
CA LEU A 63 -1.87 -10.45 3.30
C LEU A 63 -1.99 -11.42 2.12
N SER A 64 -2.64 -12.56 2.34
CA SER A 64 -2.95 -13.54 1.30
C SER A 64 -3.54 -12.95 0.01
N PRO A 65 -4.65 -12.18 0.04
CA PRO A 65 -5.23 -11.60 -1.18
C PRO A 65 -4.30 -10.56 -1.82
N LEU A 66 -3.54 -9.81 -1.02
CA LEU A 66 -2.61 -8.80 -1.51
C LEU A 66 -1.42 -9.43 -2.26
N VAL A 67 -0.80 -10.47 -1.67
CA VAL A 67 0.31 -11.20 -2.29
C VAL A 67 -0.15 -11.87 -3.58
N ARG A 68 -1.31 -12.55 -3.58
CA ARG A 68 -1.88 -13.16 -4.79
C ARG A 68 -2.12 -12.14 -5.89
N TYR A 69 -2.64 -10.95 -5.55
CA TYR A 69 -2.83 -9.89 -6.54
C TYR A 69 -1.49 -9.46 -7.14
N ILE A 70 -0.50 -9.13 -6.30
CA ILE A 70 0.82 -8.67 -6.75
C ILE A 70 1.50 -9.74 -7.61
N GLU A 71 1.46 -11.00 -7.20
CA GLU A 71 2.00 -12.13 -7.95
C GLU A 71 1.34 -12.28 -9.32
N LYS A 72 0.02 -12.15 -9.39
CA LYS A 72 -0.72 -12.16 -10.66
C LYS A 72 -0.26 -11.04 -11.58
N ILE A 73 -0.12 -9.82 -11.08
CA ILE A 73 0.39 -8.69 -11.88
C ILE A 73 1.80 -8.98 -12.41
N ASN A 74 2.68 -9.47 -11.54
CA ASN A 74 4.07 -9.72 -11.85
C ASN A 74 4.28 -10.87 -12.85
N THR A 75 3.45 -11.91 -12.78
CA THR A 75 3.63 -13.13 -13.60
C THR A 75 2.78 -13.14 -14.86
N GLU A 76 1.55 -12.59 -14.82
CA GLU A 76 0.61 -12.66 -15.94
C GLU A 76 0.56 -11.37 -16.75
N GLU A 77 0.48 -10.20 -16.10
CA GLU A 77 0.29 -8.91 -16.80
C GLU A 77 1.61 -8.31 -17.28
N PHE A 78 2.68 -8.41 -16.48
CA PHE A 78 3.99 -7.85 -16.79
C PHE A 78 5.11 -8.89 -16.72
N PRO A 79 5.02 -10.00 -17.48
CA PRO A 79 6.05 -11.02 -17.46
C PRO A 79 7.41 -10.41 -17.87
N HIS A 80 8.47 -10.79 -17.14
CA HIS A 80 9.85 -10.33 -17.35
C HIS A 80 10.10 -8.83 -17.12
N GLN A 81 9.19 -8.14 -16.43
CA GLN A 81 9.41 -6.76 -15.98
C GLN A 81 9.52 -6.72 -14.45
N LEU A 82 10.08 -5.63 -13.93
CA LEU A 82 10.17 -5.41 -12.48
C LEU A 82 8.87 -4.79 -11.97
N THR A 83 8.23 -5.45 -11.00
CA THR A 83 7.10 -4.90 -10.27
C THR A 83 7.61 -4.21 -9.00
N THR A 84 7.37 -2.90 -8.87
CA THR A 84 7.74 -2.16 -7.65
C THR A 84 6.55 -2.03 -6.70
N VAL A 85 6.67 -2.61 -5.50
CA VAL A 85 5.71 -2.48 -4.42
C VAL A 85 6.16 -1.35 -3.49
N VAL A 86 5.42 -0.25 -3.52
CA VAL A 86 5.66 0.95 -2.70
C VAL A 86 4.84 0.87 -1.42
N ILE A 87 5.50 0.80 -0.27
CA ILE A 87 4.86 0.62 1.04
C ILE A 87 4.99 1.93 1.84
N PRO A 88 3.90 2.63 2.16
CA PRO A 88 3.96 3.75 3.10
C PRO A 88 4.28 3.22 4.51
N GLU A 89 5.35 3.71 5.11
CA GLU A 89 5.77 3.32 6.45
C GLU A 89 5.62 4.49 7.42
N PHE A 90 4.85 4.31 8.50
CA PHE A 90 4.74 5.32 9.54
C PHE A 90 5.88 5.20 10.53
N ILE A 91 6.56 6.33 10.76
CA ILE A 91 7.68 6.44 11.70
C ILE A 91 7.25 7.39 12.82
N PRO A 92 6.89 6.88 14.02
CA PRO A 92 6.63 7.71 15.19
C PRO A 92 7.93 8.25 15.80
N GLU A 93 7.85 9.34 16.55
CA GLU A 93 8.99 9.92 17.27
C GLU A 93 9.59 8.96 18.32
N ASN A 94 8.74 8.26 19.09
CA ASN A 94 9.17 7.32 20.13
C ASN A 94 9.31 5.89 19.60
N ARG A 95 10.54 5.49 19.27
CA ARG A 95 10.87 4.19 18.66
C ARG A 95 10.58 2.96 19.54
N ILE A 96 10.51 3.10 20.86
CA ILE A 96 10.29 1.96 21.79
C ILE A 96 8.84 1.45 21.71
N ALA A 97 7.87 2.31 21.38
CA ALA A 97 6.48 1.91 21.13
C ALA A 97 6.26 1.22 19.76
N ASN A 98 7.31 1.12 18.94
CA ASN A 98 7.23 0.87 17.51
C ASN A 98 7.36 -0.61 17.10
N LEU A 99 7.73 -1.50 18.02
CA LEU A 99 7.93 -2.93 17.70
C LEU A 99 6.61 -3.66 17.38
N LEU A 100 5.45 -3.09 17.74
CA LEU A 100 4.14 -3.73 17.57
C LEU A 100 3.33 -3.22 16.37
N HIS A 101 3.59 -2.00 15.86
CA HIS A 101 2.68 -1.35 14.90
C HIS A 101 2.97 -1.70 13.43
N ASN A 102 4.22 -2.02 13.04
CA ASN A 102 4.59 -2.32 11.64
C ASN A 102 4.66 -3.83 11.30
N GLN A 103 4.04 -4.70 12.10
CA GLN A 103 4.14 -6.16 11.91
C GLN A 103 3.57 -6.64 10.56
N THR A 104 2.47 -6.04 10.09
CA THR A 104 1.83 -6.42 8.81
C THR A 104 2.72 -6.08 7.62
N ALA A 105 3.32 -4.89 7.58
CA ALA A 105 4.27 -4.50 6.53
C ALA A 105 5.51 -5.40 6.54
N ASN A 106 6.05 -5.72 7.72
CA ASN A 106 7.17 -6.65 7.86
C ASN A 106 6.86 -8.03 7.27
N ARG A 107 5.67 -8.57 7.55
CA ARG A 107 5.23 -9.85 6.99
C ARG A 107 5.04 -9.79 5.48
N LEU A 108 4.41 -8.72 4.96
CA LEU A 108 4.26 -8.53 3.52
C LEU A 108 5.62 -8.54 2.82
N ARG A 109 6.61 -7.81 3.36
CA ARG A 109 7.97 -7.79 2.80
C ARG A 109 8.62 -9.16 2.80
N TRP A 110 8.44 -9.92 3.89
CA TRP A 110 8.99 -11.26 3.99
C TRP A 110 8.38 -12.20 2.94
N LEU A 111 7.06 -12.18 2.77
CA LEU A 111 6.36 -12.96 1.75
C LEU A 111 6.79 -12.57 0.32
N LEU A 112 6.83 -11.28 0.02
CA LEU A 112 7.16 -10.80 -1.33
C LEU A 112 8.61 -11.08 -1.75
N LYS A 113 9.54 -11.26 -0.81
CA LYS A 113 10.94 -11.62 -1.10
C LYS A 113 11.10 -13.02 -1.71
N GLU A 114 10.11 -13.89 -1.56
CA GLU A 114 10.13 -15.22 -2.16
C GLU A 114 9.79 -15.18 -3.66
N HIS A 115 9.26 -14.06 -4.16
CA HIS A 115 8.91 -13.88 -5.56
C HIS A 115 10.02 -13.14 -6.33
N LYS A 116 10.32 -13.62 -7.54
CA LYS A 116 11.29 -12.98 -8.44
C LYS A 116 10.73 -11.68 -9.02
N ASP A 117 11.63 -10.77 -9.39
CA ASP A 117 11.31 -9.54 -10.12
C ASP A 117 10.40 -8.54 -9.36
N ILE A 118 10.18 -8.76 -8.06
CA ILE A 118 9.51 -7.82 -7.17
C ILE A 118 10.54 -6.98 -6.42
N VAL A 119 10.46 -5.67 -6.61
CA VAL A 119 11.23 -4.66 -5.86
C VAL A 119 10.33 -4.05 -4.80
N ILE A 120 10.84 -3.86 -3.59
CA ILE A 120 10.09 -3.25 -2.49
C ILE A 120 10.74 -1.93 -2.12
N ILE A 121 9.94 -0.88 -2.01
CA ILE A 121 10.37 0.45 -1.56
C ILE A 121 9.50 0.90 -0.40
N ASP A 122 10.12 1.07 0.76
CA ASP A 122 9.47 1.70 1.92
C ASP A 122 9.55 3.23 1.77
N VAL A 123 8.40 3.90 1.92
CA VAL A 123 8.29 5.36 1.89
C VAL A 123 8.02 5.85 3.31
N PRO A 124 9.04 6.30 4.04
CA PRO A 124 8.88 6.70 5.43
C PRO A 124 8.10 8.01 5.54
N PHE A 125 7.08 8.02 6.39
CA PHE A 125 6.31 9.18 6.78
C PHE A 125 6.50 9.41 8.29
N HIS A 126 7.25 10.46 8.63
CA HIS A 126 7.49 10.85 10.01
C HIS A 126 6.29 11.62 10.54
N ILE A 127 5.76 11.18 11.68
CA ILE A 127 4.71 11.91 12.39
C ILE A 127 5.43 12.81 13.40
N ASP A 128 5.59 14.10 13.07
CA ASP A 128 6.10 15.07 14.04
C ASP A 128 4.98 15.42 15.02
N SER A 129 5.24 15.31 16.32
CA SER A 129 4.32 15.62 17.43
C SER A 129 4.25 17.12 17.74
N GLN A 130 4.77 17.99 16.88
CA GLN A 130 4.73 19.44 17.11
C GLN A 130 3.55 20.09 16.40
N LEU A 131 2.35 19.87 16.96
CA LEU A 131 1.21 20.79 16.94
C LEU A 131 0.46 20.69 18.28
#